data_AF-A0AAD4G9R1-F1
#
_entry.id   AF-A0AAD4G9R1-F1
#
_cell.length_a   1.000
_cell.length_b   1.000
_cell.length_c   1.000
_cell.angle_alpha   90.00
_cell.angle_beta   90.00
_cell.angle_gamma   90.00
#
_symmetry.space_group_name_H-M   'P 1'
#
loop_
_entity.id
_entity.type
_entity.pdbx_description
1 polymer ?
#
loop_
_entity_poly.entity_id
_entity_poly.type
_entity_poly.pdbx_seq_one_letter_code
_entity_poly.pdbx_strand_id
1 'polypeptide(L)'
;LTAVIDGSQNPSHHVLASRALVRVRLQQWDAALADAEMAIDNQPSVIAYIAKSLAHIGNEEKHKGYRACDIAFERFHSTHVTFLLLIKV
;
A
#
# COMPACT_ATOMS: atom_id res chain seq x y z
N LEU A 1 -30.41 19.23 15.03
CA LEU A 1 -29.01 19.56 14.69
C LEU A 1 -28.53 18.59 13.63
N THR A 2 -28.74 18.95 12.36
CA THR A 2 -28.23 18.22 11.19
C THR A 2 -26.73 18.41 11.14
N ALA A 3 -25.98 17.38 11.55
CA ALA A 3 -24.54 17.33 11.33
C ALA A 3 -24.32 17.39 9.82
N VAL A 4 -23.87 18.56 9.36
CA VAL A 4 -23.33 18.75 8.01
C VAL A 4 -22.20 17.73 7.90
N ILE A 5 -22.39 16.70 7.07
CA ILE A 5 -21.30 15.82 6.68
C ILE A 5 -20.38 16.68 5.83
N ASP A 6 -19.41 17.27 6.51
CA ASP A 6 -18.41 18.12 5.93
C ASP A 6 -17.67 17.29 4.86
N GLY A 7 -17.79 17.68 3.59
CA GLY A 7 -17.15 17.03 2.44
C GLY A 7 -15.61 17.12 2.44
N SER A 8 -15.03 17.43 3.60
CA SER A 8 -13.62 17.73 3.88
C SER A 8 -12.91 16.61 4.65
N GLN A 9 -13.58 15.51 4.99
CA GLN A 9 -12.93 14.38 5.65
C GLN A 9 -12.06 13.63 4.63
N ASN A 10 -10.74 13.78 4.76
CA ASN A 10 -9.77 12.99 4.02
C ASN A 10 -10.15 11.50 4.15
N PRO A 11 -10.18 10.72 3.04
CA PRO A 11 -10.61 9.34 3.12
C PRO A 11 -9.74 8.58 4.11
N SER A 12 -10.34 7.70 4.91
CA SER A 12 -9.57 6.91 5.88
C SER A 12 -8.48 6.09 5.18
N HIS A 13 -7.38 5.81 5.88
CA HIS A 13 -6.26 5.07 5.30
C HIS A 13 -6.68 3.72 4.69
N HIS A 14 -7.68 3.04 5.28
CA HIS A 14 -8.26 1.81 4.73
C HIS A 14 -8.95 2.05 3.37
N VAL A 15 -9.75 3.10 3.26
CA VAL A 15 -10.41 3.46 1.99
C VAL A 15 -9.38 3.79 0.92
N LEU A 16 -8.33 4.53 1.28
CA LEU A 16 -7.22 4.85 0.35
C LEU A 16 -6.48 3.59 -0.12
N ALA A 17 -6.13 2.70 0.81
CA ALA A 17 -5.43 1.46 0.48
C ALA A 17 -6.28 0.53 -0.42
N SER A 18 -7.58 0.40 -0.12
CA SER A 18 -8.51 -0.36 -0.97
C SER A 18 -8.70 0.29 -2.34
N ARG A 19 -8.83 1.62 -2.41
CA ARG A 19 -8.96 2.35 -3.68
C ARG A 19 -7.70 2.22 -4.53
N ALA A 20 -6.52 2.27 -3.92
CA ALA A 20 -5.24 2.03 -4.60
C ALA A 20 -5.21 0.64 -5.26
N LEU A 21 -5.63 -0.42 -4.55
CA LEU A 21 -5.71 -1.77 -5.13
C LEU A 21 -6.66 -1.86 -6.32
N VAL A 22 -7.84 -1.22 -6.24
CA VAL A 22 -8.77 -1.17 -7.37
C VAL A 22 -8.13 -0.47 -8.57
N ARG A 23 -7.46 0.66 -8.34
CA ARG A 23 -6.75 1.42 -9.39
C ARG A 23 -5.60 0.64 -10.02
N VAL A 24 -4.84 -0.15 -9.25
CA VAL A 24 -3.85 -1.11 -9.78
C VAL A 24 -4.51 -2.07 -10.77
N ARG A 25 -5.67 -2.66 -10.43
CA ARG A 25 -6.37 -3.58 -11.34
C ARG A 25 -6.89 -2.90 -12.60
N LEU A 26 -7.18 -1.61 -12.52
CA LEU A 26 -7.56 -0.77 -13.65
C LEU A 26 -6.35 -0.19 -14.42
N GLN A 27 -5.12 -0.58 -14.06
CA GLN A 27 -3.88 -0.06 -14.66
C GLN A 27 -3.69 1.45 -14.52
N GLN A 28 -4.34 2.06 -13.53
CA GLN A 28 -4.23 3.49 -13.22
C GLN A 28 -3.06 3.72 -12.25
N TRP A 29 -1.84 3.51 -12.73
CA TRP A 29 -0.65 3.38 -11.88
C TRP A 29 -0.36 4.62 -11.03
N ASP A 30 -0.36 5.82 -11.63
CA ASP A 30 -0.07 7.07 -10.90
C ASP A 30 -1.12 7.36 -9.83
N ALA A 31 -2.40 7.16 -10.16
CA ALA A 31 -3.50 7.36 -9.22
C ALA A 31 -3.52 6.30 -8.11
N ALA A 32 -3.01 5.09 -8.39
CA ALA A 32 -2.81 4.05 -7.39
C ALA A 32 -1.65 4.40 -6.45
N LEU A 33 -0.53 4.91 -6.98
CA LEU A 33 0.62 5.36 -6.19
C LEU A 33 0.23 6.50 -5.24
N ALA A 34 -0.47 7.52 -5.74
CA ALA A 34 -0.91 8.65 -4.92
C ALA A 34 -1.80 8.21 -3.75
N ASP A 35 -2.75 7.30 -3.99
CA ASP A 35 -3.59 6.77 -2.92
C ASP A 35 -2.81 5.91 -1.93
N ALA A 36 -1.89 5.07 -2.43
CA ALA A 36 -1.09 4.20 -1.58
C ALA A 36 -0.12 5.00 -0.69
N GLU A 37 0.48 6.05 -1.23
CA GLU A 37 1.36 6.95 -0.48
C GLU A 37 0.58 7.71 0.59
N MET A 38 -0.56 8.29 0.25
CA MET A 38 -1.40 8.97 1.23
C MET A 38 -1.94 8.00 2.31
N ALA A 39 -2.23 6.75 1.95
CA ALA A 39 -2.59 5.72 2.93
C ALA A 39 -1.43 5.41 3.89
N ILE A 40 -0.21 5.26 3.37
CA ILE A 40 1.00 4.99 4.16
C ILE A 40 1.31 6.17 5.09
N ASP A 41 1.22 7.40 4.60
CA ASP A 41 1.48 8.62 5.38
C ASP A 41 0.47 8.80 6.51
N ASN A 42 -0.80 8.45 6.27
CA ASN A 42 -1.84 8.48 7.30
C ASN A 42 -1.66 7.37 8.34
N GLN A 43 -1.53 6.11 7.89
CA GLN A 43 -1.28 4.96 8.74
C GLN A 43 -0.70 3.81 7.90
N PRO A 44 0.59 3.46 8.11
CA PRO A 44 1.21 2.35 7.39
C PRO A 44 0.45 1.03 7.58
N SER A 45 0.21 0.32 6.48
CA SER A 45 -0.43 -0.99 6.49
C SER A 45 0.09 -1.89 5.37
N VAL A 46 0.00 -3.20 5.56
CA VAL A 46 0.42 -4.19 4.55
C VAL A 46 -0.30 -3.97 3.21
N ILE A 47 -1.59 -3.64 3.24
CA ILE A 47 -2.39 -3.43 2.03
C ILE A 47 -1.88 -2.22 1.24
N ALA A 48 -1.55 -1.12 1.92
CA ALA A 48 -1.05 0.08 1.25
C ALA A 48 0.32 -0.14 0.61
N TYR A 49 1.23 -0.87 1.28
CA TYR A 49 2.52 -1.23 0.69
C TYR A 49 2.42 -2.24 -0.45
N ILE A 50 1.49 -3.22 -0.38
CA ILE A 50 1.20 -4.12 -1.50
C ILE A 50 0.68 -3.32 -2.70
N ALA A 51 -0.26 -2.39 -2.48
CA ALA A 51 -0.79 -1.56 -3.56
C ALA A 51 0.30 -0.70 -4.20
N LYS A 52 1.17 -0.07 -3.39
CA LYS A 52 2.35 0.68 -3.87
C LYS A 52 3.31 -0.20 -4.68
N SER A 53 3.58 -1.41 -4.21
CA SER A 53 4.45 -2.36 -4.89
C SER A 53 3.91 -2.72 -6.28
N LEU A 54 2.65 -3.15 -6.34
CA LEU A 54 2.01 -3.53 -7.59
C LEU A 54 1.90 -2.37 -8.57
N ALA A 55 1.64 -1.16 -8.08
CA ALA A 55 1.61 0.04 -8.91
C ALA A 55 2.98 0.35 -9.53
N HIS A 56 4.08 0.26 -8.77
CA HIS A 56 5.43 0.41 -9.32
C HIS A 56 5.80 -0.70 -10.32
N ILE A 57 5.43 -1.95 -10.05
CA ILE A 57 5.68 -3.06 -10.99
C ILE A 57 4.90 -2.85 -12.30
N GLY A 58 3.64 -2.44 -12.20
CA GLY A 58 2.78 -2.13 -13.35
C GLY A 58 3.26 -0.91 -14.15
N ASN A 59 3.88 0.06 -13.48
CA ASN A 59 4.50 1.24 -14.10
C ASN A 59 5.95 1.00 -14.57
N GLU A 60 6.37 -0.27 -14.72
CA GLU A 60 7.72 -0.69 -15.12
C GLU A 60 8.88 -0.30 -14.17
N GLU A 61 8.59 0.33 -13.03
CA GLU A 61 9.54 0.69 -11.98
C GLU A 61 9.79 -0.46 -11.00
N LYS A 62 10.09 -1.66 -11.53
CA LYS A 62 10.15 -2.92 -10.77
C LYS A 62 11.01 -2.86 -9.51
N HIS A 63 12.13 -2.15 -9.55
CA HIS A 63 13.04 -1.98 -8.40
C HIS A 63 12.36 -1.29 -7.20
N LYS A 64 11.51 -0.27 -7.44
CA LYS A 64 10.74 0.39 -6.38
C LYS A 64 9.64 -0.53 -5.87
N GLY A 65 9.04 -1.32 -6.77
CA GLY A 65 8.06 -2.34 -6.44
C GLY A 65 8.61 -3.37 -5.44
N TYR A 66 9.75 -3.98 -5.76
CA TYR A 66 10.38 -4.96 -4.87
C TYR A 66 10.72 -4.38 -3.50
N ARG A 67 11.26 -3.17 -3.44
CA ARG A 67 11.50 -2.48 -2.16
C ARG A 67 10.22 -2.31 -1.33
N ALA A 68 9.09 -1.97 -1.95
CA ALA A 68 7.83 -1.84 -1.24
C ALA A 68 7.30 -3.20 -0.75
N CYS A 69 7.51 -4.29 -1.50
CA CYS A 69 7.26 -5.66 -1.03
C CYS A 69 8.14 -6.02 0.18
N ASP A 70 9.43 -5.69 0.15
CA ASP A 70 10.35 -5.98 1.25
C ASP A 70 9.89 -5.28 2.53
N ILE A 71 9.49 -4.01 2.44
CA ILE A 71 8.94 -3.27 3.59
C ILE A 71 7.64 -3.91 4.10
N ALA A 72 6.75 -4.32 3.18
CA ALA A 72 5.50 -5.00 3.56
C ALA A 72 5.79 -6.29 4.34
N PHE A 73 6.77 -7.05 3.87
CA PHE A 73 7.20 -8.30 4.48
C PHE A 73 7.91 -8.07 5.83
N GLU A 74 8.91 -7.19 5.90
CA GLU A 74 9.66 -6.94 7.13
C GLU A 74 8.80 -6.38 8.26
N ARG A 75 7.87 -5.48 7.95
CA ARG A 75 7.14 -4.72 8.97
C ARG A 75 5.82 -5.34 9.40
N PHE A 76 5.17 -6.11 8.52
CA PHE A 76 3.82 -6.61 8.75
C PHE A 76 3.73 -8.14 8.73
N HIS A 77 4.85 -8.84 8.55
CA HIS A 77 4.90 -10.28 8.73
C HIS A 77 5.12 -10.63 10.21
N SER A 78 4.32 -11.57 10.72
CA SER A 78 4.55 -12.19 12.03
C SER A 78 5.90 -12.90 12.03
N THR A 79 6.67 -12.70 13.11
CA THR A 79 8.09 -13.03 13.33
C THR A 79 8.50 -14.47 13.00
N HIS A 80 7.54 -15.38 12.83
CA HIS A 80 7.79 -16.79 12.57
C HIS A 80 8.38 -17.10 11.18
N VAL A 81 8.16 -16.27 10.16
CA VAL A 81 8.68 -16.56 8.80
C VAL A 81 10.06 -15.94 8.56
N THR A 82 10.42 -14.86 9.25
CA THR A 82 11.78 -14.28 9.23
C THR A 82 12.83 -15.30 9.70
N PHE A 83 12.50 -16.13 10.70
CA PHE A 83 13.38 -17.21 11.15
C PHE A 83 13.61 -18.28 10.07
N LEU A 84 12.61 -18.57 9.22
CA LEU A 84 12.71 -19.56 8.15
C LEU A 84 13.48 -19.03 6.91
N LEU A 85 13.55 -17.71 6.71
CA LEU A 85 14.29 -17.10 5.61
C LEU A 85 15.72 -16.67 5.98
N LEU A 86 16.00 -16.45 7.27
CA LEU A 86 17.37 -16.29 7.79
C LEU A 86 18.15 -17.61 7.80
N ILE A 87 17.47 -18.74 7.66
CA ILE A 87 18.08 -20.03 7.29
C ILE A 87 17.96 -20.16 5.77
N LYS A 88 18.83 -19.47 5.00
CA LYS A 88 19.03 -19.89 3.61
C LYS A 88 20.47 -19.73 3.14
N VAL A 89 20.94 -20.87 2.62
CA VAL A 89 22.19 -21.21 1.91
C VAL A 89 23.38 -21.53 2.80
#